data_AF-A0A1J4XAC1-F1
#
_entry.id   AF-A0A1J4XAC1-F1
#
_cell.length_a   1.000
_cell.length_b   1.000
_cell.length_c   1.000
_cell.angle_alpha   90.00
_cell.angle_beta   90.00
_cell.angle_gamma   90.00
#
_symmetry.space_group_name_H-M   'P 1'
#
loop_
_entity.id
_entity.type
_entity.pdbx_description
1 polymer ?
#
loop_
_entity_poly.entity_id
_entity_poly.type
_entity_poly.pdbx_seq_one_letter_code
_entity_poly.pdbx_strand_id
1 'polypeptide(L)'
;MGSTQCLASPATGANCGPTDGSSSSAGDGSSSQESSVPGNCGNALVEPELNEQCDLGTSNSNVPNMLCRKDCQPARCGDGIKDDNPTDGRKAEKCDDGAYNSDTVTGACRTDCRYRNTYFTLGEWVRSLKLYAIDGTPIENAPGVDENTQYYYFGALTFILM
;
A
#
# COMPACT_ATOMS: atom_id res chain seq x y z
N MET A 1 55.67 -2.17 16.49
CA MET A 1 55.91 -1.79 17.90
C MET A 1 55.22 -0.43 18.07
N GLY A 2 53.94 -0.41 18.43
CA GLY A 2 53.49 -0.09 19.80
C GLY A 2 53.67 1.42 20.08
N SER A 3 52.69 2.24 20.42
CA SER A 3 51.42 1.98 21.10
C SER A 3 50.53 3.22 21.00
N THR A 4 49.29 3.09 20.55
CA THR A 4 48.22 4.03 20.89
C THR A 4 47.09 3.20 21.48
N GLN A 5 46.93 3.37 22.79
CA GLN A 5 46.05 2.57 23.62
C GLN A 5 44.60 2.95 23.33
N CYS A 6 43.81 2.02 22.81
CA CYS A 6 42.37 2.05 23.01
C CYS A 6 42.09 1.25 24.28
N LEU A 7 42.13 1.92 25.44
CA LEU A 7 41.59 1.37 26.68
C LEU A 7 40.05 1.41 26.59
N ALA A 8 39.41 0.32 26.97
CA ALA A 8 37.99 0.04 26.73
C ALA A 8 37.00 0.93 27.55
N SER A 9 36.00 1.47 26.84
CA SER A 9 34.58 1.77 27.17
C SER A 9 34.16 2.47 28.49
N PRO A 10 32.92 3.01 28.62
CA PRO A 10 31.93 3.46 27.62
C PRO A 10 31.28 4.82 28.00
N ALA A 11 31.36 5.86 27.17
CA ALA A 11 30.44 6.99 27.27
C ALA A 11 30.44 7.81 25.97
N THR A 12 29.24 8.23 25.60
CA THR A 12 28.86 9.23 24.60
C THR A 12 29.94 10.27 24.25
N GLY A 13 30.26 10.41 22.96
CA GLY A 13 30.86 11.63 22.42
C GLY A 13 32.36 11.64 22.11
N ALA A 14 32.93 10.56 21.56
CA ALA A 14 34.31 10.59 21.08
C ALA A 14 34.40 11.07 19.62
N ASN A 15 34.69 12.36 19.44
CA ASN A 15 35.06 12.97 18.17
C ASN A 15 36.53 12.60 17.86
N CYS A 16 36.75 11.56 17.06
CA CYS A 16 38.07 11.21 16.53
C CYS A 16 38.16 11.67 15.09
N GLY A 17 38.36 12.97 14.89
CA GLY A 17 38.74 13.52 13.58
C GLY A 17 40.25 13.40 13.36
N PRO A 18 40.72 12.97 12.17
CA PRO A 18 42.10 13.21 11.75
C PRO A 18 42.21 14.64 11.19
N THR A 19 43.18 15.41 11.69
CA THR A 19 43.57 16.70 11.13
C THR A 19 44.70 16.55 10.11
N ASP A 20 44.44 17.16 8.95
CA ASP A 20 45.34 17.84 8.00
C ASP A 20 46.22 17.04 7.02
N GLY A 21 46.13 17.43 5.74
CA GLY A 21 47.23 17.27 4.76
C GLY A 21 46.90 17.16 3.26
N SER A 22 46.37 18.22 2.66
CA SER A 22 46.56 18.74 1.27
C SER A 22 46.58 17.84 0.00
N SER A 23 45.62 18.14 -0.89
CA SER A 23 45.67 18.35 -2.37
C SER A 23 46.18 17.26 -3.33
N SER A 24 45.31 16.76 -4.23
CA SER A 24 45.30 17.06 -5.69
C SER A 24 44.47 16.05 -6.53
N SER A 25 43.66 16.61 -7.43
CA SER A 25 43.28 16.11 -8.77
C SER A 25 42.33 14.92 -8.98
N ALA A 26 41.30 15.25 -9.79
CA ALA A 26 40.61 14.45 -10.79
C ALA A 26 39.63 13.36 -10.34
N GLY A 27 38.36 13.59 -10.72
CA GLY A 27 37.35 12.56 -10.90
C GLY A 27 36.54 12.22 -9.66
N ASP A 28 35.25 12.03 -9.91
CA ASP A 28 34.34 11.14 -9.19
C ASP A 28 33.56 11.67 -7.99
N GLY A 29 32.24 11.46 -8.11
CA GLY A 29 31.37 11.15 -6.99
C GLY A 29 30.72 12.35 -6.34
N SER A 30 29.50 12.69 -6.78
CA SER A 30 28.52 13.32 -5.90
C SER A 30 28.13 12.35 -4.79
N SER A 31 29.02 12.12 -3.83
CA SER A 31 28.74 11.43 -2.58
C SER A 31 28.26 12.46 -1.57
N SER A 32 26.95 12.69 -1.63
CA SER A 32 26.07 12.58 -0.46
C SER A 32 26.61 13.19 0.82
N GLN A 33 26.59 14.52 0.93
CA GLN A 33 26.28 15.21 2.19
C GLN A 33 25.50 16.49 1.90
N GLU A 34 24.55 16.75 2.78
CA GLU A 34 23.72 17.95 2.86
C GLU A 34 22.50 18.01 1.93
N SER A 35 21.47 17.26 2.32
CA SER A 35 20.12 17.83 2.36
C SER A 35 19.33 17.16 3.47
N SER A 36 19.85 17.23 4.70
CA SER A 36 19.01 17.07 5.89
C SER A 36 18.23 18.36 6.05
N VAL A 37 17.36 18.68 5.09
CA VAL A 37 16.32 19.67 5.33
C VAL A 37 15.38 18.98 6.32
N PRO A 38 15.35 19.39 7.60
CA PRO A 38 14.38 18.85 8.54
C PRO A 38 13.01 19.19 7.99
N GLY A 39 12.06 18.26 7.97
CA GLY A 39 10.71 18.61 7.50
C GLY A 39 10.19 17.91 6.27
N ASN A 40 10.99 17.11 5.55
CA ASN A 40 10.60 16.63 4.23
C ASN A 40 10.72 15.12 4.09
N CYS A 41 9.58 14.53 3.75
CA CYS A 41 9.49 13.15 3.31
C CYS A 41 10.47 12.84 2.17
N GLY A 42 11.24 11.77 2.34
CA GLY A 42 12.26 11.31 1.41
C GLY A 42 13.69 11.70 1.82
N ASN A 43 13.92 12.07 3.07
CA ASN A 43 15.25 12.38 3.62
C ASN A 43 15.91 11.16 4.29
N ALA A 44 15.27 9.98 4.25
CA ALA A 44 15.71 8.72 4.86
C ALA A 44 15.77 8.76 6.40
N LEU A 45 15.08 9.71 7.03
CA LEU A 45 14.87 9.79 8.48
C LEU A 45 13.37 9.74 8.72
N VAL A 46 12.91 8.85 9.60
CA VAL A 46 11.49 8.85 9.98
C VAL A 46 11.30 9.92 11.04
N GLU A 47 10.49 10.94 10.74
CA GLU A 47 10.18 12.07 11.64
C GLU A 47 8.68 12.01 12.09
N PRO A 48 8.34 11.31 13.19
CA PRO A 48 6.95 11.14 13.62
C PRO A 48 6.22 12.45 13.95
N GLU A 49 6.93 13.48 14.38
CA GLU A 49 6.40 14.82 14.62
C GLU A 49 5.85 15.50 13.36
N LEU A 50 6.26 15.03 12.17
CA LEU A 50 5.76 15.45 10.86
C LEU A 50 4.75 14.45 10.29
N ASN A 51 4.29 13.51 11.12
CA ASN A 51 3.33 12.48 10.76
C ASN A 51 3.88 11.43 9.78
N GLU A 52 5.19 11.28 9.68
CA GLU A 52 5.84 10.23 8.91
C GLU A 52 5.79 8.88 9.65
N GLN A 53 5.50 7.82 8.90
CA GLN A 53 5.45 6.45 9.42
C GLN A 53 6.52 5.56 8.77
N CYS A 54 7.08 6.00 7.65
CA CYS A 54 8.20 5.39 6.96
C CYS A 54 8.96 6.48 6.18
N ASP A 55 10.24 6.26 5.94
CA ASP A 55 11.02 7.06 5.01
C ASP A 55 12.17 6.19 4.45
N LEU A 56 12.10 5.87 3.16
CA LEU A 56 13.13 5.13 2.43
C LEU A 56 13.98 6.05 1.55
N GLY A 57 13.99 7.35 1.86
CA GLY A 57 14.66 8.38 1.11
C GLY A 57 14.11 8.52 -0.30
N THR A 58 15.03 8.56 -1.26
CA THR A 58 14.72 8.55 -2.70
C THR A 58 13.98 7.29 -3.17
N SER A 59 13.94 6.23 -2.35
CA SER A 59 13.21 5.00 -2.67
C SER A 59 11.72 5.05 -2.32
N ASN A 60 11.23 6.14 -1.72
CA ASN A 60 9.79 6.37 -1.55
C ASN A 60 9.09 6.39 -2.92
N SER A 61 7.99 5.65 -3.05
CA SER A 61 7.42 5.38 -4.37
C SER A 61 5.93 5.08 -4.34
N ASN A 62 5.22 5.57 -5.36
CA ASN A 62 3.81 5.31 -5.61
C ASN A 62 3.62 4.21 -6.67
N VAL A 63 4.68 3.46 -6.97
CA VAL A 63 4.59 2.24 -7.79
C VAL A 63 3.99 1.11 -6.94
N PRO A 64 3.20 0.20 -7.52
CA PRO A 64 2.69 -0.97 -6.82
C PRO A 64 3.76 -1.75 -6.05
N ASN A 65 3.36 -2.31 -4.91
CA ASN A 65 4.12 -3.20 -4.03
C ASN A 65 5.30 -2.53 -3.28
N MET A 66 5.45 -1.22 -3.39
CA MET A 66 6.43 -0.46 -2.62
C MET A 66 5.98 -0.26 -1.18
N LEU A 67 6.90 -0.36 -0.23
CA LEU A 67 6.59 -0.29 1.21
C LEU A 67 6.19 1.13 1.66
N CYS A 68 6.91 2.14 1.16
CA CYS A 68 6.73 3.53 1.57
C CYS A 68 6.30 4.39 0.39
N ARG A 69 5.17 5.10 0.56
CA ARG A 69 4.63 6.03 -0.42
C ARG A 69 5.38 7.37 -0.36
N LYS A 70 5.20 8.20 -1.39
CA LYS A 70 5.86 9.53 -1.48
C LYS A 70 5.36 10.56 -0.47
N ASP A 71 4.32 10.23 0.28
CA ASP A 71 3.78 11.01 1.39
C ASP A 71 4.25 10.47 2.77
N CYS A 72 5.25 9.58 2.78
CA CYS A 72 5.84 8.96 3.97
C CYS A 72 4.83 8.21 4.83
N GLN A 73 3.75 7.76 4.19
CA GLN A 73 2.84 6.77 4.74
C GLN A 73 3.20 5.39 4.20
N PRO A 74 3.02 4.33 5.01
CA PRO A 74 3.13 2.98 4.51
C PRO A 74 2.05 2.74 3.45
N ALA A 75 2.41 1.90 2.49
CA ALA A 75 1.49 1.36 1.53
C ALA A 75 0.41 0.53 2.23
N ARG A 76 -0.86 0.82 1.91
CA ARG A 76 -2.02 0.31 2.64
C ARG A 76 -3.25 0.28 1.74
N CYS A 77 -4.15 -0.64 2.07
CA CYS A 77 -5.47 -0.65 1.44
C CYS A 77 -6.19 0.68 1.65
N GLY A 78 -6.66 1.27 0.54
CA GLY A 78 -7.33 2.56 0.52
C GLY A 78 -6.40 3.73 0.22
N ASP A 79 -5.14 3.48 -0.15
CA ASP A 79 -4.24 4.52 -0.65
C ASP A 79 -4.36 4.75 -2.17
N GLY A 80 -5.17 3.93 -2.85
CA GLY A 80 -5.50 4.06 -4.27
C GLY A 80 -4.44 3.47 -5.20
N ILE A 81 -3.47 2.74 -4.66
CA ILE A 81 -2.45 2.02 -5.41
C ILE A 81 -2.56 0.54 -5.05
N LYS A 82 -3.07 -0.25 -5.99
CA LYS A 82 -3.20 -1.69 -5.81
C LYS A 82 -1.84 -2.38 -5.63
N ASP A 83 -1.58 -2.90 -4.44
CA ASP A 83 -0.41 -3.72 -4.11
C ASP A 83 -0.76 -5.21 -4.20
N ASP A 84 -0.62 -5.78 -5.40
CA ASP A 84 -1.07 -7.13 -5.74
C ASP A 84 -0.11 -8.27 -5.40
N ASN A 85 1.15 -7.94 -5.09
CA ASN A 85 2.20 -8.90 -4.72
C ASN A 85 3.30 -8.24 -3.87
N PRO A 86 2.96 -7.74 -2.66
CA PRO A 86 3.94 -7.13 -1.77
C PRO A 86 4.90 -8.19 -1.20
N THR A 87 6.19 -7.88 -1.15
CA THR A 87 7.25 -8.77 -0.64
C THR A 87 7.58 -8.54 0.84
N ASP A 88 6.92 -7.58 1.47
CA ASP A 88 7.15 -7.09 2.84
C ASP A 88 6.24 -7.75 3.89
N GLY A 89 5.49 -8.78 3.50
CA GLY A 89 4.58 -9.52 4.38
C GLY A 89 3.16 -8.95 4.48
N ARG A 90 2.86 -7.82 3.81
CA ARG A 90 1.49 -7.34 3.65
C ARG A 90 0.66 -8.32 2.82
N LYS A 91 -0.66 -8.24 2.97
CA LYS A 91 -1.58 -9.07 2.17
C LYS A 91 -1.69 -8.48 0.77
N ALA A 92 -1.62 -9.32 -0.25
CA ALA A 92 -1.89 -8.92 -1.63
C ALA A 92 -3.33 -8.41 -1.81
N GLU A 93 -3.45 -7.25 -2.45
CA GLU A 93 -4.70 -6.59 -2.76
C GLU A 93 -5.26 -7.06 -4.10
N LYS A 94 -6.57 -7.27 -4.17
CA LYS A 94 -7.25 -7.61 -5.43
C LYS A 94 -7.75 -6.37 -6.17
N CYS A 95 -7.98 -5.31 -5.44
CA CYS A 95 -8.41 -4.00 -5.90
C CYS A 95 -7.93 -2.95 -4.88
N ASP A 96 -7.88 -1.69 -5.28
CA ASP A 96 -7.85 -0.55 -4.38
C ASP A 96 -8.43 0.65 -5.14
N ASP A 97 -9.61 1.12 -4.72
CA ASP A 97 -10.26 2.32 -5.26
C ASP A 97 -9.94 3.57 -4.41
N GLY A 98 -8.99 3.45 -3.47
CA GLY A 98 -8.58 4.51 -2.57
C GLY A 98 -9.71 4.94 -1.63
N ALA A 99 -9.99 6.24 -1.61
CA ALA A 99 -11.09 6.81 -0.83
C ALA A 99 -12.48 6.30 -1.25
N TYR A 100 -12.62 5.66 -2.41
CA TYR A 100 -13.87 5.09 -2.89
C TYR A 100 -14.09 3.62 -2.48
N ASN A 101 -13.18 3.04 -1.68
CA ASN A 101 -13.41 1.74 -1.08
C ASN A 101 -14.69 1.76 -0.22
N SER A 102 -15.50 0.71 -0.33
CA SER A 102 -16.78 0.59 0.35
C SER A 102 -17.15 -0.87 0.58
N ASP A 103 -17.79 -1.17 1.71
CA ASP A 103 -18.33 -2.50 2.01
C ASP A 103 -19.79 -2.69 1.54
N THR A 104 -20.41 -1.64 1.00
CA THR A 104 -21.85 -1.63 0.66
C THR A 104 -22.15 -1.19 -0.77
N VAL A 105 -21.24 -0.46 -1.42
CA VAL A 105 -21.44 -0.02 -2.80
C VAL A 105 -21.07 -1.14 -3.76
N THR A 106 -22.01 -1.55 -4.62
CA THR A 106 -21.79 -2.55 -5.66
C THR A 106 -20.60 -2.20 -6.55
N GLY A 107 -19.71 -3.17 -6.80
CA GLY A 107 -18.54 -3.00 -7.66
C GLY A 107 -17.37 -2.26 -7.02
N ALA A 108 -17.59 -1.52 -5.92
CA ALA A 108 -16.51 -0.90 -5.17
C ALA A 108 -15.61 -1.96 -4.54
N CYS A 109 -14.33 -1.63 -4.44
CA CYS A 109 -13.40 -2.43 -3.66
C CYS A 109 -13.75 -2.35 -2.18
N ARG A 110 -13.70 -3.48 -1.48
CA ARG A 110 -13.96 -3.52 -0.04
C ARG A 110 -12.88 -2.78 0.74
N THR A 111 -13.22 -2.36 1.97
CA THR A 111 -12.29 -1.64 2.86
C THR A 111 -11.10 -2.50 3.32
N ASP A 112 -11.13 -3.81 3.05
CA ASP A 112 -10.01 -4.74 3.27
C ASP A 112 -9.21 -5.06 1.99
N CYS A 113 -9.60 -4.49 0.84
CA CYS A 113 -9.01 -4.67 -0.49
C CYS A 113 -8.92 -6.12 -1.00
N ARG A 114 -9.63 -7.06 -0.34
CA ARG A 114 -9.56 -8.48 -0.69
C ARG A 114 -10.46 -8.83 -1.86
N TYR A 115 -11.60 -8.14 -1.98
CA TYR A 115 -12.61 -8.40 -3.00
C TYR A 115 -13.36 -7.11 -3.36
N ARG A 116 -14.03 -7.12 -4.51
CA ARG A 116 -15.05 -6.11 -4.84
C ARG A 116 -16.42 -6.62 -4.40
N ASN A 117 -17.31 -5.71 -4.01
CA ASN A 117 -18.70 -6.06 -3.71
C ASN A 117 -19.37 -6.59 -4.98
N THR A 118 -19.66 -7.89 -5.01
CA THR A 118 -20.36 -8.53 -6.12
C THR A 118 -21.64 -9.12 -5.56
N TYR A 119 -22.78 -8.58 -5.96
CA TYR A 119 -24.09 -9.11 -5.60
C TYR A 119 -24.60 -9.95 -6.76
N PHE A 120 -24.96 -11.21 -6.52
CA PHE A 120 -25.59 -12.07 -7.52
C PHE A 120 -27.11 -12.09 -7.29
N THR A 121 -27.87 -11.86 -8.35
CA THR A 121 -29.30 -12.19 -8.38
C THR A 121 -29.45 -13.67 -8.70
N LEU A 122 -29.70 -14.52 -7.69
CA LEU A 122 -30.24 -15.86 -7.91
C LEU A 122 -31.76 -15.75 -7.95
N GLY A 123 -32.32 -15.52 -9.15
CA GLY A 123 -33.75 -15.55 -9.37
C GLY A 123 -34.16 -16.82 -10.09
N GLU A 124 -34.85 -17.73 -9.39
CA GLU A 124 -35.85 -18.56 -10.08
C GLU A 124 -36.93 -17.62 -10.63
N TRP A 125 -37.37 -17.89 -11.84
CA TRP A 125 -38.41 -17.18 -12.59
C TRP A 125 -39.76 -17.13 -11.85
N VAL A 126 -39.90 -16.34 -10.77
CA VAL A 126 -41.20 -16.11 -10.12
C VAL A 126 -41.26 -14.73 -9.45
N ARG A 127 -41.43 -13.68 -10.24
CA ARG A 127 -42.13 -12.40 -9.90
C ARG A 127 -41.67 -11.60 -8.64
N SER A 128 -40.61 -12.00 -7.94
CA SER A 128 -40.04 -11.30 -6.79
C SER A 128 -38.56 -11.66 -6.67
N LEU A 129 -37.72 -10.95 -7.43
CA LEU A 129 -36.27 -11.15 -7.40
C LEU A 129 -35.73 -10.77 -6.02
N LYS A 130 -35.29 -11.75 -5.23
CA LYS A 130 -34.56 -11.50 -3.98
C LYS A 130 -33.06 -11.61 -4.25
N LEU A 131 -32.30 -10.61 -3.79
CA LEU A 131 -30.86 -10.59 -3.93
C LEU A 131 -30.23 -11.38 -2.79
N TYR A 132 -29.30 -12.27 -3.12
CA TYR A 132 -28.61 -13.12 -2.15
C TYR A 132 -27.10 -12.90 -2.26
N ALA A 133 -26.41 -12.96 -1.13
CA ALA A 133 -24.95 -13.04 -1.08
C ALA A 133 -24.47 -14.43 -1.57
N ILE A 134 -23.16 -14.55 -1.84
CA ILE A 134 -22.54 -15.80 -2.33
C ILE A 134 -22.73 -16.96 -1.34
N ASP A 135 -22.90 -16.65 -0.05
CA ASP A 135 -23.18 -17.62 1.02
C ASP A 135 -24.67 -17.97 1.17
N GLY A 136 -25.55 -17.45 0.30
CA GLY A 136 -26.98 -17.69 0.34
C GLY A 136 -27.76 -16.81 1.33
N THR A 137 -27.11 -15.83 1.97
CA THR A 137 -27.78 -14.90 2.88
C THR A 137 -28.61 -13.88 2.09
N PRO A 138 -29.90 -13.65 2.43
CA PRO A 138 -30.70 -12.62 1.77
C PRO A 138 -30.17 -11.22 2.12
N ILE A 139 -30.07 -10.35 1.13
CA ILE A 139 -29.63 -8.96 1.32
C ILE A 139 -30.86 -8.12 1.69
N GLU A 140 -30.88 -7.62 2.92
CA GLU A 140 -31.88 -6.66 3.36
C GLU A 140 -31.69 -5.33 2.60
N ASN A 141 -32.79 -4.76 2.09
CA ASN A 141 -32.81 -3.52 1.27
C ASN A 141 -32.20 -3.63 -0.14
N ALA A 142 -32.25 -4.81 -0.77
CA ALA A 142 -31.94 -4.92 -2.18
C ALA A 142 -32.78 -3.92 -3.02
N PRO A 143 -32.18 -3.17 -3.97
CA PRO A 143 -32.92 -2.28 -4.86
C PRO A 143 -34.04 -3.06 -5.56
N GLY A 144 -35.25 -2.49 -5.56
CA GLY A 144 -36.36 -3.06 -6.32
C GLY A 144 -36.00 -3.10 -7.80
N VAL A 145 -36.25 -4.23 -8.44
CA VAL A 145 -36.08 -4.39 -9.88
C VAL A 145 -37.45 -4.33 -10.55
N ASP A 146 -37.50 -3.66 -11.71
CA ASP A 146 -38.69 -3.57 -12.55
C ASP A 146 -38.44 -4.20 -13.94
N GLU A 147 -39.47 -4.18 -14.79
CA GLU A 147 -39.44 -4.75 -16.14
C GLU A 147 -38.41 -4.09 -17.08
N ASN A 148 -37.85 -2.93 -16.73
CA ASN A 148 -36.89 -2.18 -17.52
C ASN A 148 -35.46 -2.20 -16.94
N THR A 149 -35.25 -2.93 -15.85
CA THR A 149 -33.92 -3.04 -15.24
C THR A 149 -32.99 -3.87 -16.14
N GLN A 150 -31.96 -3.24 -16.71
CA GLN A 150 -30.97 -3.91 -17.56
C GLN A 150 -29.95 -4.70 -16.73
N TYR A 151 -29.82 -6.00 -17.04
CA TYR A 151 -28.85 -6.89 -16.43
C TYR A 151 -27.69 -7.16 -17.39
N TYR A 152 -26.45 -7.08 -16.90
CA TYR A 152 -25.27 -7.57 -17.62
C TYR A 152 -24.87 -8.93 -17.06
N TYR A 153 -25.10 -9.98 -17.86
CA TYR A 153 -24.71 -11.35 -17.51
C TYR A 153 -23.27 -11.63 -17.97
N PHE A 154 -22.35 -11.84 -17.04
CA PHE A 154 -21.00 -12.33 -17.34
C PHE A 154 -20.90 -13.79 -16.90
N GLY A 155 -21.11 -14.72 -17.84
CA GLY A 155 -20.94 -16.15 -17.64
C GLY A 155 -22.16 -16.96 -18.07
N ALA A 156 -22.12 -17.50 -19.28
CA ALA A 156 -23.08 -18.50 -19.73
C ALA A 156 -22.85 -19.80 -18.93
N LEU A 157 -23.90 -20.29 -18.28
CA LEU A 157 -23.92 -21.56 -17.56
C LEU A 157 -23.73 -22.72 -18.54
N THR A 158 -22.58 -23.38 -18.53
CA THR A 158 -22.43 -24.70 -19.19
C THR A 158 -22.73 -25.78 -18.16
N PHE A 159 -23.91 -26.39 -18.26
CA PHE A 159 -24.17 -27.69 -17.63
C PHE A 159 -23.32 -28.75 -18.31
N ILE A 160 -22.33 -29.32 -17.62
CA ILE A 160 -21.75 -30.61 -18.01
C ILE A 160 -22.70 -31.67 -17.45
N LEU A 161 -23.52 -32.23 -18.33
CA LEU A 161 -24.12 -33.54 -18.09
C LEU A 161 -23.01 -34.59 -18.31
N MET A 162 -22.44 -35.07 -17.21
CA MET A 162 -21.76 -36.37 -17.14
C MET A 162 -22.14 -37.05 -15.83
#